data_AF-A0A4R2JB49-F1
#
_entry.id   AF-A0A4R2JB49-F1
#
_cell.length_a   1.000
_cell.length_b   1.000
_cell.length_c   1.000
_cell.angle_alpha   90.00
_cell.angle_beta   90.00
_cell.angle_gamma   90.00
#
_symmetry.space_group_name_H-M   'P 1'
#
loop_
_entity.id
_entity.type
_entity.pdbx_description
1 polymer ?
#
loop_
_entity_poly.entity_id
_entity_poly.type
_entity_poly.pdbx_seq_one_letter_code
_entity_poly.pdbx_strand_id
1 'polypeptide(L)' 'MDLYEYQVKELFARHGVPTGPQRVVTSPTDAVVAARILGLPVVIRRR' A
#
# COMPACT_ATOMS: atom_id res chain seq x y z
N MET A 1 15.56 3.49 15.54
CA MET A 1 15.58 2.49 14.46
C MET A 1 14.34 2.73 13.64
N ASP A 2 14.48 3.36 12.48
CA ASP A 2 13.35 3.87 11.72
C ASP A 2 12.78 2.75 10.85
N LEU A 3 11.51 2.42 11.10
CA LEU A 3 10.78 1.43 10.32
C LEU A 3 10.31 2.07 9.02
N TYR A 4 10.65 1.45 7.90
CA TYR A 4 10.11 1.86 6.61
C TYR A 4 8.62 1.56 6.56
N GLU A 5 7.87 2.38 5.81
CA GLU A 5 6.40 2.37 5.82
C GLU A 5 5.79 0.99 5.50
N TYR A 6 6.48 0.18 4.70
CA TYR A 6 6.06 -1.19 4.40
C TYR A 6 6.16 -2.15 5.59
N GLN A 7 7.17 -2.00 6.46
CA GLN A 7 7.36 -2.83 7.66
C GLN A 7 6.28 -2.53 8.70
N VAL A 8 5.92 -1.26 8.82
CA VAL A 8 4.90 -0.80 9.74
C VAL A 8 3.52 -1.34 9.36
N LYS A 9 3.18 -1.40 8.06
CA LYS A 9 1.88 -1.92 7.62
C LYS A 9 1.72 -3.43 7.81
N GLU A 10 2.79 -4.20 7.64
CA GLU A 10 2.77 -5.64 7.91
C GLU A 10 2.71 -5.94 9.44
N LEU A 11 3.29 -5.06 10.25
CA LEU A 11 3.14 -5.09 11.72
C LEU A 11 1.71 -4.71 12.13
N PHE A 12 1.13 -3.66 11.56
CA PHE A 12 -0.24 -3.22 11.85
C PHE A 12 -1.30 -4.24 11.43
N ALA A 13 -1.14 -4.90 10.28
CA ALA A 13 -2.02 -5.98 9.86
C ALA A 13 -1.97 -7.18 10.84
N ARG A 14 -0.78 -7.51 11.37
CA ARG A 14 -0.61 -8.57 12.40
C ARG A 14 -1.24 -8.21 13.74
N HIS A 15 -1.34 -6.93 14.08
CA HIS A 15 -1.94 -6.44 15.32
C HIS A 15 -3.42 -6.01 15.17
N GLY A 16 -4.08 -6.37 14.07
CA GLY A 16 -5.52 -6.12 13.89
C GLY A 16 -5.89 -4.65 13.67
N VAL A 17 -4.92 -3.80 13.35
CA VAL A 17 -5.19 -2.40 12.98
C VAL A 17 -5.68 -2.39 11.53
N PRO A 18 -6.89 -1.89 11.25
CA PRO A 18 -7.45 -1.90 9.91
C PRO A 18 -6.62 -1.00 8.99
N THR A 19 -5.74 -1.60 8.19
CA THR A 19 -5.06 -0.92 7.10
C THR A 19 -5.92 -1.04 5.85
N GLY A 20 -6.29 0.10 5.26
CA GLY A 20 -7.01 0.11 3.98
C GLY A 20 -6.28 -0.69 2.90
N PRO A 21 -7.01 -1.20 1.89
CA PRO A 21 -6.44 -2.04 0.86
C PRO A 21 -5.34 -1.28 0.11
N GLN A 22 -4.18 -1.93 -0.06
CA GLN A 22 -3.03 -1.37 -0.73
C GLN A 22 -2.37 -2.43 -1.61
N ARG A 23 -1.63 -2.01 -2.63
CA ARG A 23 -0.89 -2.91 -3.50
C ARG A 23 0.46 -2.31 -3.84
N VAL A 24 1.53 -3.09 -3.64
CA VAL A 24 2.88 -2.70 -4.06
C VAL A 24 3.05 -3.10 -5.52
N VAL A 25 3.56 -2.17 -6.33
CA VAL A 25 3.77 -2.33 -7.76
C VAL A 25 5.14 -1.76 -8.14
N THR A 26 5.76 -2.30 -9.18
CA THR A 26 7.12 -1.91 -9.61
C THR A 26 7.13 -1.23 -10.98
N SER A 27 5.97 -1.08 -11.62
CA SER A 27 5.81 -0.45 -12.92
C SER A 27 4.70 0.60 -12.87
N PRO A 28 4.83 1.72 -13.63
CA PRO A 28 3.75 2.70 -13.77
C PRO A 28 2.45 2.09 -14.29
N THR A 29 2.52 1.14 -15.22
CA THR A 29 1.33 0.46 -15.76
C THR A 29 0.59 -0.32 -14.69
N ASP A 30 1.34 -1.04 -13.84
CA ASP A 30 0.77 -1.80 -12.73
C ASP A 30 0.12 -0.89 -11.69
N ALA A 31 0.62 0.33 -11.50
CA ALA A 31 0.02 1.32 -10.61
C ALA A 31 -1.37 1.75 -11.09
N VAL A 32 -1.55 1.94 -12.40
CA VAL A 32 -2.86 2.29 -12.97
C VAL A 32 -3.85 1.14 -12.79
N VAL A 33 -3.42 -0.10 -13.03
CA VAL A 33 -4.26 -1.29 -12.82
C VAL A 33 -4.64 -1.43 -11.34
N ALA A 34 -3.67 -1.27 -10.43
CA ALA A 34 -3.92 -1.31 -9.00
C ALA A 34 -4.91 -0.23 -8.55
N ALA A 35 -4.80 0.99 -9.08
CA ALA A 35 -5.72 2.09 -8.77
C ALA A 35 -7.17 1.76 -9.18
N ARG A 36 -7.36 1.12 -10.34
CA ARG A 36 -8.69 0.70 -10.81
C ARG A 36 -9.30 -0.40 -9.95
N ILE A 37 -8.48 -1.34 -9.48
CA ILE A 37 -8.93 -2.44 -8.60
C ILE A 37 -9.28 -1.92 -7.20
N LEU A 38 -8.47 -1.00 -6.66
CA LEU A 38 -8.65 -0.46 -5.31
C LEU A 38 -9.81 0.54 -5.21
N GLY A 39 -10.23 1.14 -6.33
CA GLY A 39 -11.23 2.19 -6.36
C GLY A 39 -10.65 3.57 -6.04
N LEU A 40 -11.17 4.60 -6.69
CA LEU A 40 -10.71 5.98 -6.52
C LEU A 40 -11.41 6.67 -5.33
N PRO A 41 -10.76 7.61 -4.64
CA PRO A 41 -9.39 8.13 -4.88
C PRO A 41 -8.29 7.24 -4.27
N VAL A 42 -7.13 7.17 -4.94
CA VAL A 42 -5.94 6.47 -4.43
C VAL A 42 -4.75 7.42 -4.24
N VAL A 43 -3.83 7.04 -3.35
CA VAL A 43 -2.57 7.77 -3.10
C VAL A 43 -1.39 6.89 -3.50
N ILE A 44 -0.52 7.40 -4.37
CA ILE A 44 0.73 6.74 -4.75
C ILE A 44 1.83 7.22 -3.80
N ARG A 45 2.55 6.28 -3.19
CA ARG A 45 3.68 6.56 -2.32
C ARG A 45 4.89 5.80 -2.80
N ARG A 46 6.07 6.44 -2.76
CA ARG A 46 7.35 5.73 -3.01
C ARG A 46 7.66 4.85 -1.81
N ARG A 47 8.24 3.68 -2.05
CA ARG A 47 8.70 2.80 -0.98
C ARG A 47 9.87 3.41 -0.21
#